data_AF-M7VYT3-F1
#
_entry.id   AF-M7VYT3-F1
#
_cell.length_a   1.000
_cell.length_b   1.000
_cell.length_c   1.000
_cell.angle_alpha   90.00
_cell.angle_beta   90.00
_cell.angle_gamma   90.00
#
_symmetry.space_group_name_H-M   'P 1'
#
loop_
_entity.id
_entity.type
_entity.pdbx_description
1 polymer ?
#
loop_
_entity_poly.entity_id
_entity_poly.type
_entity_poly.pdbx_seq_one_letter_code
_entity_poly.pdbx_strand_id
1 'polypeptide(L)'
;MQKKKPLNREYTQEELEQKRPKKPKINIDDYKPSGNLYKGIKTKDGRKINYIEPNDAKLPTESWRFYCFKGDEEIEHPFVMNNRSFYIFGTDKENVDIVLRHPTNEPQHAKEYI
;
A
#
# COMPACT_ATOMS: atom_id res chain seq x y z
N MET A 1 34.81 23.87 -30.17
CA MET A 1 34.37 22.91 -31.21
C MET A 1 33.14 22.17 -30.72
N GLN A 2 31.96 22.47 -31.27
CA GLN A 2 30.70 21.80 -30.89
C GLN A 2 30.70 20.38 -31.48
N LYS A 3 30.64 19.35 -30.64
CA LYS A 3 30.53 17.95 -31.08
C LYS A 3 29.16 17.75 -31.73
N LYS A 4 29.13 17.62 -33.07
CA LYS A 4 27.90 17.26 -33.80
C LYS A 4 27.46 15.86 -33.34
N LYS A 5 26.22 15.74 -32.85
CA LYS A 5 25.62 14.42 -32.58
C LYS A 5 25.51 13.65 -33.91
N PRO A 6 25.87 12.35 -33.96
CA PRO A 6 25.73 11.56 -35.17
C PRO A 6 24.25 11.52 -35.58
N LEU A 7 23.99 11.74 -36.88
CA LEU A 7 22.64 11.89 -37.45
C LEU A 7 21.80 10.61 -37.36
N ASN A 8 22.44 9.45 -37.16
CA ASN A 8 21.79 8.15 -37.06
C ASN A 8 22.09 7.52 -35.70
N ARG A 9 21.31 7.89 -34.68
CA ARG A 9 21.23 7.13 -33.43
C ARG A 9 19.98 6.27 -33.54
N GLU A 10 20.16 4.96 -33.64
CA GLU A 10 19.04 4.02 -33.58
C GLU A 10 18.37 4.19 -32.22
N TYR A 11 17.08 4.53 -32.22
CA TYR A 11 16.31 4.65 -31.00
C TYR A 11 16.04 3.25 -30.45
N THR A 12 16.30 3.04 -29.16
CA THR A 12 15.89 1.81 -28.48
C THR A 12 14.37 1.67 -28.56
N GLN A 13 13.85 0.44 -28.62
CA GLN A 13 12.40 0.18 -28.71
C GLN A 13 11.59 0.90 -27.62
N GLU A 14 12.17 1.06 -26.43
CA GLU A 14 11.61 1.79 -25.28
C GLU A 14 11.44 3.29 -25.55
N GLU A 15 12.43 3.93 -26.19
CA GLU A 15 12.36 5.36 -26.55
C GLU A 15 11.33 5.62 -27.65
N LEU A 16 11.18 4.65 -28.58
CA LEU A 16 10.16 4.67 -29.61
C LEU A 16 8.75 4.50 -29.03
N GLU A 17 8.59 3.71 -27.96
CA GLU A 17 7.31 3.56 -27.25
C GLU A 17 6.92 4.81 -26.47
N GLN A 18 7.88 5.45 -25.79
CA GLN A 18 7.62 6.70 -25.05
C GLN A 18 7.21 7.87 -25.96
N LYS A 19 7.68 7.88 -27.22
CA LYS A 19 7.32 8.89 -28.22
C LYS A 19 5.99 8.64 -28.92
N ARG A 20 5.34 7.49 -28.75
CA ARG A 20 4.05 7.23 -29.40
C ARG A 20 3.00 8.19 -28.83
N PRO A 21 2.24 8.91 -29.68
CA PRO A 21 1.15 9.73 -29.19
C PRO A 21 0.16 8.85 -28.44
N LYS A 22 -0.03 9.13 -27.14
CA LYS A 22 -1.03 8.45 -26.34
C LYS A 22 -2.38 8.66 -27.03
N LYS A 23 -3.08 7.56 -27.34
CA LYS A 23 -4.40 7.61 -27.98
C LYS A 23 -5.27 8.64 -27.22
N PRO A 24 -5.93 9.59 -27.92
CA PRO A 24 -6.79 10.54 -27.26
C PRO A 24 -7.83 9.76 -26.45
N LYS A 25 -7.98 10.10 -25.18
CA LYS A 25 -9.02 9.53 -24.34
C LYS A 25 -10.35 9.99 -24.94
N ILE A 26 -11.07 9.05 -25.55
CA ILE A 26 -12.44 9.28 -26.01
C ILE A 26 -13.23 9.60 -24.74
N ASN A 27 -13.94 10.74 -24.71
CA ASN A 27 -14.87 11.09 -23.63
C ASN A 27 -16.08 10.15 -23.70
N ILE A 28 -15.86 8.92 -23.27
CA ILE A 28 -16.91 7.99 -22.88
C ILE A 28 -17.24 8.39 -21.44
N ASP A 29 -18.52 8.59 -21.13
CA ASP A 29 -18.96 8.82 -19.76
C ASP A 29 -18.57 7.60 -18.91
N ASP A 30 -17.44 7.71 -18.23
CA ASP A 30 -16.92 6.68 -17.33
C ASP A 30 -17.65 6.83 -15.99
N TYR A 31 -18.73 6.07 -15.81
CA TYR A 31 -19.46 5.96 -14.53
C TYR A 31 -18.68 5.16 -13.47
N LYS A 32 -17.41 4.82 -13.74
CA LYS A 32 -16.54 4.14 -12.80
C LYS A 32 -16.07 5.13 -11.74
N PRO A 33 -16.04 4.73 -10.46
CA PRO A 33 -15.59 5.62 -9.43
C PRO A 33 -14.12 5.97 -9.64
N SER A 34 -13.82 7.27 -9.69
CA SER A 34 -12.45 7.73 -9.92
C SER A 34 -11.58 7.41 -8.71
N GLY A 35 -10.38 6.90 -8.95
CA GLY A 35 -9.42 6.59 -7.88
C GLY A 35 -8.97 7.82 -7.08
N ASN A 36 -9.26 9.04 -7.53
CA ASN A 36 -8.90 10.27 -6.84
C ASN A 36 -9.82 10.56 -5.64
N LEU A 37 -11.10 10.22 -5.74
CA LEU A 37 -12.07 10.42 -4.66
C LEU A 37 -11.66 9.65 -3.39
N TYR A 38 -11.18 8.42 -3.58
CA TYR A 38 -10.78 7.57 -2.45
C TYR A 38 -9.43 7.94 -1.84
N LYS A 39 -8.57 8.73 -2.52
CA LYS A 39 -7.25 9.08 -1.97
C LYS A 39 -7.35 9.91 -0.69
N GLY A 40 -8.30 10.85 -0.64
CA GLY A 40 -8.51 11.68 0.54
C GLY A 40 -9.02 10.90 1.76
N ILE A 41 -9.80 9.85 1.52
CA ILE A 41 -10.40 9.02 2.59
C ILE A 41 -9.41 7.96 3.09
N LYS A 42 -8.58 7.42 2.20
CA LYS A 42 -7.66 6.30 2.45
C LYS A 42 -6.27 6.73 2.92
N THR A 43 -6.13 7.94 3.45
CA THR A 43 -4.85 8.42 3.99
C THR A 43 -5.02 8.66 5.49
N LYS A 44 -4.35 7.86 6.32
CA LYS A 44 -4.30 8.06 7.78
C LYS A 44 -2.84 8.23 8.17
N ASP A 45 -2.52 9.28 8.92
CA ASP A 45 -1.15 9.58 9.38
C ASP A 45 -0.10 9.62 8.26
N GLY A 46 -0.50 10.06 7.06
CA GLY A 46 0.36 10.11 5.86
C GLY A 46 0.57 8.75 5.16
N ARG A 47 0.02 7.66 5.71
CA ARG A 47 0.07 6.32 5.13
C ARG A 47 -1.15 6.06 4.26
N LYS A 48 -0.94 5.39 3.14
CA LYS A 48 -2.04 4.99 2.25
C LYS A 48 -2.61 3.68 2.75
N ILE A 49 -3.82 3.71 3.28
CA ILE A 49 -4.47 2.57 3.93
C ILE A 49 -5.69 2.15 3.11
N ASN A 50 -5.75 0.88 2.70
CA ASN A 50 -6.89 0.34 1.93
C ASN A 50 -8.12 0.04 2.79
N TYR A 51 -8.09 0.46 4.05
CA TYR A 51 -9.09 0.21 5.07
C TYR A 51 -9.67 1.54 5.57
N ILE A 52 -10.96 1.53 5.85
CA ILE A 52 -11.68 2.68 6.39
C ILE A 52 -12.30 2.19 7.69
N GLU A 53 -11.92 2.87 8.77
CA GLU A 53 -12.46 2.62 10.09
C GLU A 53 -13.94 3.03 10.12
N PRO A 54 -14.85 2.16 10.57
CA PRO A 54 -16.26 2.47 10.69
C PRO A 54 -16.47 3.39 11.90
N ASN A 55 -17.57 4.14 11.87
CA ASN A 55 -17.82 5.21 12.83
C ASN A 55 -18.14 4.69 14.25
N ASP A 56 -18.39 3.39 14.39
CA ASP A 56 -18.63 2.69 15.66
C ASP A 56 -17.37 2.06 16.26
N ALA A 57 -16.21 2.19 15.59
CA ALA A 57 -14.95 1.70 16.09
C ALA A 57 -14.59 2.39 17.43
N LYS A 58 -14.15 1.58 18.39
CA LYS A 58 -13.78 2.03 19.74
C LYS A 58 -12.47 1.42 20.15
N LEU A 59 -11.87 2.00 21.18
CA LEU A 59 -10.75 1.37 21.87
C LEU A 59 -11.28 0.14 22.63
N PRO A 60 -10.60 -1.01 22.52
CA PRO A 60 -10.97 -2.18 23.29
C PRO A 60 -10.76 -1.90 24.78
N THR A 61 -11.66 -2.43 25.61
CA THR A 61 -11.59 -2.27 27.07
C THR A 61 -10.67 -3.31 27.72
N GLU A 62 -10.57 -4.47 27.08
CA GLU A 62 -9.77 -5.59 27.56
C GLU A 62 -8.31 -5.49 27.09
N SER A 63 -7.41 -6.11 27.85
CA SER A 63 -6.00 -6.12 27.52
C SER A 63 -5.57 -7.35 26.72
N TRP A 64 -5.49 -7.20 25.41
CA TRP A 64 -5.02 -8.20 24.46
C TRP A 64 -3.51 -8.08 24.21
N ARG A 65 -2.85 -9.25 24.16
CA ARG A 65 -1.45 -9.39 23.77
C ARG A 65 -1.30 -10.52 22.77
N PHE A 66 -0.67 -10.27 21.64
CA PHE A 66 -0.37 -11.30 20.65
C PHE A 66 1.07 -11.78 20.82
N TYR A 67 1.22 -13.09 20.99
CA TYR A 67 2.53 -13.74 21.09
C TYR A 67 2.86 -14.39 19.75
N CYS A 68 4.06 -14.12 19.24
CA CYS A 68 4.50 -14.65 17.95
C CYS A 68 5.55 -15.75 18.17
N PHE A 69 5.15 -16.97 17.86
CA PHE A 69 6.01 -18.15 17.98
C PHE A 69 6.37 -18.72 16.61
N LYS A 70 7.58 -19.28 16.51
CA LYS A 70 7.98 -20.17 15.40
C LYS A 70 8.53 -21.44 16.00
N GLY A 71 7.74 -22.51 15.93
CA GLY A 71 8.01 -23.71 16.73
C GLY A 71 7.87 -23.37 18.21
N ASP A 72 8.90 -23.69 19.00
CA ASP A 72 8.91 -23.48 20.45
C ASP A 72 9.59 -22.17 20.87
N GLU A 73 10.08 -21.38 19.90
CA GLU A 73 10.77 -20.10 20.16
C GLU A 73 9.84 -18.91 19.95
N GLU A 74 9.83 -17.99 20.92
CA GLU A 74 9.21 -16.67 20.80
C GLU A 74 10.13 -15.75 19.98
N ILE A 75 9.64 -15.27 18.83
CA ILE A 75 10.46 -14.56 17.85
C ILE A 75 10.52 -13.05 18.16
N GLU A 76 9.40 -12.51 18.63
CA GLU A 76 9.19 -11.07 18.80
C GLU A 76 8.45 -10.83 20.10
N HIS A 77 8.70 -9.66 20.71
CA HIS A 77 8.00 -9.27 21.92
C HIS A 77 6.48 -9.21 21.69
N PRO A 78 5.67 -9.53 22.72
CA PRO A 78 4.23 -9.57 22.57
C PRO A 78 3.67 -8.22 22.10
N PHE A 79 2.87 -8.24 21.03
CA PHE A 79 2.22 -7.04 20.53
C PHE A 79 1.06 -6.65 21.45
N VAL A 80 1.11 -5.43 21.98
CA VAL A 80 0.04 -4.88 22.81
C VAL A 80 -1.03 -4.27 21.90
N MET A 81 -2.25 -4.80 21.98
CA MET A 81 -3.29 -4.47 21.02
C MET A 81 -4.36 -3.49 21.53
N ASN A 82 -4.15 -2.85 22.68
CA ASN A 82 -5.22 -2.10 23.34
C ASN A 82 -5.27 -0.61 23.01
N ASN A 83 -4.21 -0.12 22.36
CA ASN A 83 -3.99 1.31 22.23
C ASN A 83 -4.62 1.89 20.95
N ARG A 84 -5.23 1.04 20.12
CA ARG A 84 -5.85 1.38 18.85
C ARG A 84 -7.06 0.49 18.62
N SER A 85 -8.00 1.02 17.85
CA SER A 85 -9.22 0.34 17.40
C SER A 85 -8.98 -0.64 16.23
N PHE A 86 -7.85 -0.52 15.53
CA PHE A 86 -7.47 -1.44 14.47
C PHE A 86 -5.96 -1.53 14.32
N TYR A 87 -5.52 -2.64 13.73
CA TYR A 87 -4.14 -2.87 13.32
C TYR A 87 -4.09 -3.40 11.88
N ILE A 88 -3.06 -3.00 11.15
CA ILE A 88 -2.82 -3.48 9.78
C ILE A 88 -1.63 -4.44 9.79
N PHE A 89 -1.86 -5.62 9.25
CA PHE A 89 -0.84 -6.64 9.03
C PHE A 89 -0.47 -6.75 7.56
N GLY A 90 0.81 -6.85 7.25
CA GLY A 90 1.25 -7.11 5.88
C GLY A 90 2.76 -7.00 5.70
N THR A 91 3.18 -7.04 4.44
CA THR A 91 4.62 -7.05 4.09
C THR A 91 5.22 -5.65 4.00
N ASP A 92 4.40 -4.62 3.79
CA ASP A 92 4.86 -3.25 3.54
C ASP A 92 5.13 -2.45 4.83
N LYS A 93 6.40 -2.38 5.23
CA LYS A 93 6.86 -1.75 6.47
C LYS A 93 6.45 -0.30 6.66
N GLU A 94 6.19 0.45 5.58
CA GLU A 94 5.84 1.88 5.68
C GLU A 94 4.36 2.08 6.00
N ASN A 95 3.50 1.20 5.49
CA ASN A 95 2.06 1.36 5.56
C ASN A 95 1.36 0.38 6.52
N VAL A 96 2.08 -0.55 7.14
CA VAL A 96 1.54 -1.52 8.11
C VAL A 96 2.02 -1.23 9.53
N ASP A 97 1.27 -1.72 10.52
CA ASP A 97 1.64 -1.62 11.93
C ASP A 97 2.46 -2.82 12.38
N ILE A 98 2.07 -4.02 11.91
CA ILE A 98 2.76 -5.27 12.20
C ILE A 98 3.22 -5.90 10.90
N VAL A 99 4.53 -6.10 10.79
CA VAL A 99 5.16 -6.59 9.56
C VAL A 99 5.16 -8.11 9.56
N LEU A 100 4.49 -8.71 8.59
CA LEU A 100 4.50 -10.15 8.40
C LEU A 100 5.69 -10.56 7.53
N ARG A 101 6.51 -11.48 8.04
CA ARG A 101 7.72 -11.95 7.36
C ARG A 101 7.47 -13.22 6.54
N HIS A 102 6.45 -13.19 5.68
CA HIS A 102 6.15 -14.31 4.78
C HIS A 102 5.87 -13.81 3.35
N PRO A 103 6.50 -14.40 2.31
CA PRO A 103 6.49 -13.88 0.95
C PRO A 103 5.14 -13.99 0.22
N THR A 104 4.20 -14.82 0.71
CA THR A 104 2.85 -14.93 0.12
C THR A 104 1.90 -13.83 0.60
N ASN A 105 2.32 -12.99 1.55
CA ASN A 105 1.43 -12.00 2.14
C ASN A 105 1.38 -10.74 1.30
N GLU A 106 0.17 -10.22 1.15
CA GLU A 106 -0.05 -8.94 0.49
C GLU A 106 0.56 -7.77 1.28
N PRO A 107 0.80 -6.61 0.62
CA PRO A 107 1.28 -5.41 1.28
C PRO A 107 0.44 -4.99 2.49
N GLN A 108 -0.89 -5.16 2.40
CA GLN A 108 -1.86 -4.95 3.47
C GLN A 108 -2.83 -6.12 3.46
N HIS A 109 -2.46 -7.22 4.12
CA HIS A 109 -3.13 -8.51 4.01
C HIS A 109 -4.38 -8.61 4.88
N ALA A 110 -4.29 -8.17 6.13
CA ALA A 110 -5.37 -8.34 7.10
C ALA A 110 -5.58 -7.06 7.92
N LYS A 111 -6.85 -6.86 8.28
CA LYS A 111 -7.35 -5.71 9.03
C LYS A 111 -8.17 -6.32 10.16
N GLU A 112 -7.68 -6.22 11.37
CA GLU A 112 -8.37 -6.80 12.53
C GLU A 112 -8.94 -5.68 13.39
N TYR A 113 -10.20 -5.88 13.79
CA TYR A 113 -10.93 -5.06 14.75
C TYR A 113 -10.87 -5.74 16.11
N ILE A 114 -10.69 -4.97 17.17
CA ILE A 114 -10.65 -5.46 18.55
C ILE A 114 -11.68 -4.69 19.36
#